data_AF-A0A1Q9YGE7-F1
#
_entry.id   AF-A0A1Q9YGE7-F1
#
_cell.length_a   1.000
_cell.length_b   1.000
_cell.length_c   1.000
_cell.angle_alpha   90.00
_cell.angle_beta   90.00
_cell.angle_gamma   90.00
#
_symmetry.space_group_name_H-M   'P 1'
#
loop_
_entity.id
_entity.type
_entity.pdbx_description
1 polymer ?
#
loop_
_entity_poly.entity_id
_entity_poly.type
_entity_poly.pdbx_seq_one_letter_code
_entity_poly.pdbx_strand_id
1 'polypeptide(L)' 'MTKTSAIFELILQASQKSDSLSIAELCRLYGVSRSGYYRWLAARPERELKEASDRRDFDLILAAYTAHHRPSPP' A
#
# COMPACT_ATOMS: atom_id res chain seq x y z
N MET A 1 1.90 -4.95 5.65
CA MET A 1 0.55 -4.91 5.07
C MET A 1 -0.35 -5.86 5.85
N THR A 2 -1.51 -5.41 6.35
CA THR A 2 -2.41 -6.27 7.15
C THR A 2 -3.36 -7.04 6.24
N LYS A 3 -3.91 -8.16 6.73
CA LYS A 3 -4.92 -8.93 5.99
C LYS A 3 -6.10 -8.05 5.57
N THR A 4 -6.51 -7.11 6.42
CA THR A 4 -7.62 -6.20 6.14
C THR A 4 -7.26 -5.14 5.08
N SER A 5 -6.03 -4.60 5.08
CA SER A 5 -5.61 -3.66 4.03
C SER A 5 -5.58 -4.32 2.65
N ALA A 6 -5.17 -5.59 2.57
CA ALA A 6 -5.19 -6.36 1.32
C ALA A 6 -6.63 -6.55 0.79
N ILE A 7 -7.58 -6.83 1.68
CA ILE A 7 -9.00 -6.93 1.31
C ILE A 7 -9.53 -5.59 0.78
N PHE A 8 -9.18 -4.47 1.41
CA PHE A 8 -9.63 -3.15 0.93
C PHE A 8 -9.04 -2.78 -0.44
N GLU A 9 -7.82 -3.20 -0.75
CA GLU A 9 -7.24 -3.06 -2.10
C GLU A 9 -8.01 -3.88 -3.13
N LEU A 10 -8.36 -5.13 -2.82
CA LEU A 10 -9.18 -5.96 -3.69
C LEU A 10 -10.57 -5.34 -3.93
N ILE A 11 -11.20 -4.78 -2.90
CA ILE A 11 -12.48 -4.06 -3.03
C ILE A 11 -12.33 -2.85 -3.97
N LEU A 12 -11.27 -2.05 -3.81
CA LEU A 12 -11.02 -0.91 -4.68
C LEU A 12 -10.82 -1.35 -6.14
N GLN A 13 -9.98 -2.36 -6.37
CA GLN A 13 -9.73 -2.91 -7.71
C GLN A 13 -11.01 -3.50 -8.34
N ALA A 14 -11.81 -4.21 -7.56
CA ALA A 14 -13.08 -4.77 -8.01
C ALA A 14 -14.07 -3.67 -8.40
N SER A 15 -14.16 -2.60 -7.60
CA SER A 15 -15.04 -1.45 -7.87
C SER A 15 -14.67 -0.66 -9.12
N GLN A 16 -13.41 -0.76 -9.58
CA GLN A 16 -12.93 -0.12 -10.81
C GLN A 16 -13.13 -0.99 -12.05
N LYS A 17 -13.28 -2.30 -11.88
CA LYS A 17 -13.43 -3.28 -12.98
C LYS A 17 -14.87 -3.68 -13.27
N SER A 18 -15.78 -3.44 -12.33
CA SER A 18 -17.15 -3.93 -12.38
C SER A 18 -18.12 -2.81 -12.02
N ASP A 19 -19.05 -2.53 -12.93
CA ASP A 19 -20.13 -1.54 -12.71
C ASP A 19 -21.31 -2.11 -11.90
N SER A 20 -21.29 -3.41 -11.56
CA SER A 20 -22.49 -4.10 -11.04
C SER A 20 -22.59 -4.19 -9.53
N LEU A 21 -21.47 -4.07 -8.79
CA LEU A 21 -21.47 -4.17 -7.33
C LEU A 21 -21.04 -2.86 -6.68
N SER A 22 -21.87 -2.36 -5.77
CA SER A 22 -21.54 -1.22 -4.92
C SER A 22 -20.44 -1.57 -3.91
N ILE A 23 -19.72 -0.56 -3.44
CA ILE A 23 -18.75 -0.68 -2.34
C ILE A 23 -19.38 -1.35 -1.10
N ALA A 24 -20.66 -1.08 -0.84
CA ALA A 24 -21.37 -1.69 0.28
C ALA A 24 -21.53 -3.20 0.13
N GLU A 25 -21.84 -3.67 -1.09
CA GLU A 25 -21.95 -5.10 -1.40
C GLU A 25 -20.60 -5.78 -1.34
N LEU A 26 -19.55 -5.16 -1.89
CA LEU A 26 -18.19 -5.67 -1.80
C LEU A 26 -17.72 -5.78 -0.35
N CYS A 27 -17.92 -4.75 0.48
CA CYS A 27 -17.58 -4.82 1.91
C CYS A 27 -18.30 -5.97 2.63
N ARG A 28 -19.60 -6.17 2.35
CA ARG A 28 -20.37 -7.29 2.90
C ARG A 28 -19.82 -8.64 2.45
N LEU A 29 -19.53 -8.80 1.16
CA LEU A 29 -19.01 -10.03 0.57
C LEU A 29 -17.67 -10.45 1.21
N TYR A 30 -16.78 -9.49 1.45
CA TYR A 30 -15.46 -9.76 2.04
C TYR A 30 -15.44 -9.73 3.58
N GLY A 31 -16.60 -9.55 4.23
CA GLY A 31 -16.70 -9.58 5.70
C GLY A 31 -15.99 -8.42 6.40
N VAL A 32 -15.93 -7.24 5.76
CA VAL A 32 -15.29 -6.03 6.32
C VAL A 32 -16.27 -4.88 6.48
N SER A 33 -15.97 -3.96 7.39
CA SER A 33 -16.84 -2.79 7.60
C SER A 33 -16.64 -1.74 6.50
N ARG A 34 -17.75 -1.17 6.03
CA ARG A 34 -17.73 -0.03 5.10
C ARG A 34 -16.95 1.17 5.65
N SER A 35 -17.12 1.46 6.95
CA SER A 35 -16.39 2.55 7.61
C SER A 35 -14.89 2.29 7.65
N GLY A 36 -14.46 1.03 7.81
CA GLY A 36 -13.07 0.62 7.69
C GLY A 36 -12.51 0.89 6.30
N TYR A 37 -13.26 0.52 5.25
CA TYR A 37 -12.87 0.77 3.86
C TYR A 37 -12.63 2.26 3.59
N TYR A 38 -13.57 3.14 3.95
CA TYR A 38 -13.41 4.57 3.68
C TYR A 38 -12.28 5.22 4.49
N ARG A 39 -12.05 4.78 5.73
CA ARG A 39 -10.87 5.23 6.51
C ARG A 39 -9.57 4.80 5.85
N TRP A 40 -9.51 3.55 5.40
CA TRP A 40 -8.35 3.04 4.67
C TRP A 40 -8.12 3.79 3.35
N LEU A 41 -9.20 4.13 2.64
CA LEU A 41 -9.15 4.91 1.41
C LEU A 41 -8.68 6.35 1.66
N ALA A 42 -9.19 7.02 2.70
CA ALA A 42 -8.76 8.36 3.08
C ALA A 42 -7.29 8.43 3.50
N ALA A 43 -6.78 7.36 4.12
CA ALA A 43 -5.37 7.23 4.50
C ALA A 43 -4.46 6.78 3.34
N ARG A 44 -4.98 6.54 2.13
CA ARG A 44 -4.17 6.18 0.94
C ARG A 44 -3.05 7.21 0.66
N PRO A 45 -3.32 8.51 0.57
CA PRO A 45 -2.31 9.48 0.14
C PRO A 45 -1.18 9.60 1.19
N GLU A 46 -1.53 9.56 2.47
CA GLU A 46 -0.55 9.58 3.56
C GLU A 46 0.36 8.34 3.51
N ARG A 47 -0.20 7.15 3.25
CA ARG A 47 0.59 5.92 3.07
C ARG A 47 1.53 6.02 1.87
N GLU A 48 1.04 6.51 0.73
CA GLU A 48 1.86 6.67 -0.48
C GLU A 48 3.01 7.66 -0.28
N LEU A 49 2.75 8.79 0.38
CA LEU A 49 3.79 9.77 0.74
C LEU A 49 4.83 9.16 1.68
N LYS A 50 4.39 8.39 2.67
CA LYS A 50 5.27 7.70 3.61
C LYS A 50 6.13 6.66 2.90
N GLU A 51 5.53 5.80 2.07
CA GLU A 51 6.26 4.81 1.27
C GLU A 51 7.24 5.44 0.28
N ALA A 52 6.93 6.62 -0.26
CA ALA A 52 7.86 7.37 -1.10
C ALA A 52 9.04 7.93 -0.28
N SER A 53 8.79 8.39 0.94
CA SER A 53 9.86 8.83 1.85
C SER A 53 10.75 7.67 2.28
N ASP A 54 10.15 6.57 2.72
CA ASP A 54 10.86 5.38 3.16
C ASP A 54 11.76 4.82 2.05
N ARG A 55 11.29 4.88 0.79
CA ARG A 55 12.11 4.52 -0.40
C ARG A 55 13.31 5.44 -0.58
N ARG A 56 13.12 6.77 -0.50
CA ARG A 56 14.23 7.73 -0.59
C ARG A 56 15.28 7.50 0.50
N ASP A 57 14.82 7.26 1.72
CA ASP A 57 15.70 7.03 2.86
C ASP A 57 16.45 5.70 2.72
N PHE A 58 15.77 4.65 2.24
CA PHE A 58 16.39 3.38 1.91
C PHE A 58 17.48 3.52 0.83
N ASP A 59 17.20 4.23 -0.25
CA ASP A 59 18.16 4.45 -1.34
C ASP A 59 19.41 5.18 -0.86
N LEU A 60 19.26 6.16 0.05
CA LEU A 60 20.37 6.87 0.66
C LEU A 60 21.24 5.93 1.51
N ILE A 61 20.62 5.11 2.35
CA ILE A 61 21.32 4.12 3.18
C ILE A 61 22.05 3.11 2.29
N LEU A 62 21.39 2.61 1.24
CA LEU A 62 21.98 1.66 0.30
C LEU A 62 23.18 2.27 -0.41
N ALA A 63 23.09 3.52 -0.87
CA ALA A 63 24.21 4.21 -1.52
C ALA A 63 25.42 4.33 -0.57
N ALA A 64 25.21 4.75 0.67
CA ALA A 64 26.27 4.85 1.67
C ALA A 64 26.90 3.48 1.99
N TYR A 65 26.07 2.45 2.21
CA TYR A 65 26.55 1.09 2.44
C TYR A 65 27.44 0.61 1.30
N THR A 66 27.00 0.80 0.06
CA THR A 66 27.72 0.37 -1.15
C THR A 66 29.01 1.14 -1.35
N ALA A 67 29.03 2.45 -1.02
CA ALA A 67 30.23 3.28 -1.09
C ALA A 67 31.29 2.89 -0.04
N HIS A 68 30.86 2.58 1.19
CA HIS A 68 31.76 2.22 2.29
C HIS A 68 32.23 0.75 2.26
N HIS A 69 31.47 -0.15 1.64
CA HIS A 69 31.79 -1.58 1.57
C HIS A 69 32.25 -2.01 0.17
N ARG A 70 32.80 -1.11 -0.65
CA ARG A 70 33.44 -1.49 -1.90
C ARG A 70 34.58 -2.49 -1.59
N PRO A 71 34.51 -3.75 -2.02
CA PRO A 71 35.67 -4.63 -1.91
C PRO A 71 36.79 -4.03 -2.76
N SER A 72 37.98 -3.96 -2.19
CA SER A 72 39.21 -3.59 -2.90
C SER A 72 39.26 -4.39 -4.21
N PRO A 73 39.49 -3.76 -5.38
CA PRO A 73 39.72 -4.53 -6.58
C PRO A 73 40.96 -5.43 -6.38
N PRO A 74 40.95 -6.68 -6.90
CA PRO A 74 42.11 -7.56 -6.83
C PRO A 74 43.31 -7.00 -7.60
#